data_AF-A0AAX6N0D1-F1
#
_entry.id   AF-A0AAX6N0D1-F1
#
_cell.length_a   1.000
_cell.length_b   1.000
_cell.length_c   1.000
_cell.angle_alpha   90.00
_cell.angle_beta   90.00
_cell.angle_gamma   90.00
#
_symmetry.space_group_name_H-M   'P 1'
#
loop_
_entity.id
_entity.type
_entity.pdbx_description
1 polymer ?
#
loop_
_entity_poly.entity_id
_entity_poly.type
_entity_poly.pdbx_seq_one_letter_code
_entity_poly.pdbx_strand_id
1 'polypeptide(L)'
;MASNGYGVLPITSRTNTNGDIEQQPLLNSNDEASKSTRWRENLMTDVRRDWADLVLLACYIITGMLDSASISTWGSFVSMQTGNTVYFGLGIAAPHESTRWIKSGTSLGCFCIGSVFFSSLHRMFSPSPKRRWVLCASFVIQMLFVAGAAAILTFGPQSDSESRKEAIDWPVLVPIALIAFQSCGQAIASRALKYNALTSVVLTSIYCDLFSDAALLAPHNPERNRRVGAPVLLLIGAVLGGLLARSAVGTAGVLWTAAGLKLLVVVSWLLWPAEKGQ
;
A
#
# COMPACT_ATOMS: atom_id res chain seq x y z
N MET A 1 23.47 -41.72 -81.92
CA MET A 1 24.18 -41.13 -80.76
C MET A 1 24.31 -42.22 -79.72
N ALA A 2 25.55 -42.57 -79.36
CA ALA A 2 25.89 -43.72 -78.54
C ALA A 2 26.52 -43.29 -77.20
N SER A 3 26.46 -44.22 -76.25
CA SER A 3 27.43 -44.46 -75.16
C SER A 3 27.21 -43.82 -73.79
N ASN A 4 26.78 -44.70 -72.87
CA ASN A 4 27.37 -45.04 -71.57
C ASN A 4 28.01 -43.98 -70.68
N GLY A 5 27.69 -44.07 -69.38
CA GLY A 5 28.70 -43.85 -68.34
C GLY A 5 28.21 -43.82 -66.89
N TYR A 6 28.52 -44.90 -66.15
CA TYR A 6 29.00 -44.97 -64.76
C TYR A 6 28.19 -44.27 -63.64
N GLY A 7 27.70 -44.88 -62.55
CA GLY A 7 28.10 -46.09 -61.82
C GLY A 7 28.92 -45.73 -60.58
N VAL A 8 28.34 -45.77 -59.36
CA VAL A 8 29.04 -46.06 -58.08
C VAL A 8 28.04 -46.69 -57.08
N LEU A 9 28.36 -47.93 -56.70
CA LEU A 9 27.90 -48.78 -55.58
C LEU A 9 28.90 -48.57 -54.39
N PRO A 10 28.87 -49.24 -53.20
CA PRO A 10 27.88 -50.11 -52.53
C PRO A 10 27.91 -50.03 -50.95
N ILE A 11 27.31 -51.06 -50.30
CA ILE A 11 27.57 -51.65 -48.95
C ILE A 11 27.19 -50.77 -47.72
N THR A 12 26.52 -51.23 -46.64
CA THR A 12 26.50 -52.55 -46.02
C THR A 12 25.31 -52.76 -45.09
N SER A 13 24.94 -54.03 -45.00
CA SER A 13 23.96 -54.68 -44.16
C SER A 13 24.25 -54.62 -42.65
N ARG A 14 23.15 -54.72 -41.89
CA ARG A 14 22.94 -55.54 -40.68
C ARG A 14 23.36 -55.03 -39.28
N THR A 15 22.29 -54.76 -38.51
CA THR A 15 21.99 -55.20 -37.13
C THR A 15 23.03 -54.97 -36.03
N ASN A 16 22.70 -54.12 -35.05
CA ASN A 16 22.41 -54.62 -33.71
C ASN A 16 21.68 -53.61 -32.81
N THR A 17 20.76 -54.19 -32.05
CA THR A 17 20.10 -53.81 -30.79
C THR A 17 20.68 -52.70 -29.91
N ASN A 18 19.75 -52.07 -29.18
CA ASN A 18 19.85 -51.33 -27.92
C ASN A 18 19.97 -49.81 -28.02
N GLY A 19 18.87 -49.13 -27.66
CA GLY A 19 18.88 -47.70 -27.40
C GLY A 19 17.50 -47.07 -27.35
N ASP A 20 16.52 -47.71 -26.69
CA ASP A 20 15.34 -46.99 -26.19
C ASP A 20 15.82 -46.04 -25.09
N ILE A 21 16.36 -44.89 -25.49
CA ILE A 21 16.52 -43.76 -24.60
C ILE A 21 15.13 -43.16 -24.50
N GLU A 22 14.39 -43.61 -23.48
CA GLU A 22 13.28 -42.87 -22.89
C GLU A 22 13.75 -41.43 -22.64
N GLN A 23 13.46 -40.53 -23.57
CA GLN A 23 13.29 -39.12 -23.23
C GLN A 23 11.97 -39.01 -22.50
N GLN A 24 12.00 -39.34 -21.20
CA GLN A 24 10.96 -38.91 -20.28
C GLN A 24 10.83 -37.39 -20.43
N PRO A 25 9.65 -36.88 -20.82
CA PRO A 25 9.46 -35.45 -20.89
C PRO A 25 9.60 -34.92 -19.46
N LEU A 26 10.50 -33.97 -19.27
CA LEU A 26 10.63 -33.13 -18.08
C LEU A 26 9.31 -32.34 -17.91
N LEU A 27 8.26 -33.02 -17.45
CA LEU A 27 6.89 -32.53 -17.36
C LEU A 27 6.69 -31.52 -16.23
N ASN A 28 7.68 -31.32 -15.37
CA ASN A 28 7.54 -30.46 -14.18
C ASN A 28 8.20 -29.09 -14.32
N SER A 29 9.17 -28.91 -15.22
CA SER A 29 9.83 -27.60 -15.43
C SER A 29 9.00 -26.66 -16.31
N ASN A 30 8.24 -27.20 -17.27
CA ASN A 30 7.39 -26.41 -18.16
C ASN A 30 6.17 -25.83 -17.45
N ASP A 31 5.60 -26.52 -16.46
CA ASP A 31 4.46 -26.01 -15.68
C ASP A 31 4.87 -24.88 -14.74
N GLU A 32 6.01 -24.98 -14.06
CA GLU A 32 6.53 -23.91 -13.19
C GLU A 32 7.03 -22.71 -14.01
N ALA A 33 7.67 -22.94 -15.16
CA ALA A 33 8.05 -21.88 -16.09
C ALA A 33 6.81 -21.19 -16.71
N SER A 34 5.77 -21.94 -17.06
CA SER A 34 4.51 -21.43 -17.60
C SER A 34 3.72 -20.63 -16.56
N LYS A 35 3.59 -21.16 -15.33
CA LYS A 35 2.96 -20.45 -14.21
C LYS A 35 3.72 -19.16 -13.88
N SER A 36 5.04 -19.22 -13.70
CA SER A 36 5.84 -18.03 -13.35
C SER A 36 5.79 -16.95 -14.42
N THR A 37 5.75 -17.32 -15.70
CA THR A 37 5.57 -16.41 -16.82
C THR A 37 4.19 -15.76 -16.77
N ARG A 38 3.13 -16.54 -16.56
CA ARG A 38 1.75 -16.04 -16.42
C ARG A 38 1.55 -15.12 -15.21
N TRP A 39 2.19 -15.42 -14.07
CA TRP A 39 2.18 -14.56 -12.89
C TRP A 39 2.89 -13.23 -13.15
N ARG A 40 4.06 -13.27 -13.81
CA ARG A 40 4.80 -12.07 -14.22
C ARG A 40 3.99 -11.22 -15.19
N GLU A 41 3.38 -11.83 -16.20
CA GLU A 41 2.49 -11.14 -17.14
C GLU A 41 1.32 -10.48 -16.42
N ASN A 42 0.64 -11.20 -15.52
CA ASN A 42 -0.48 -10.67 -14.76
C ASN A 42 -0.08 -9.47 -13.87
N LEU A 43 1.09 -9.52 -13.23
CA LEU A 43 1.64 -8.42 -12.43
C LEU A 43 2.01 -7.18 -13.28
N MET A 44 2.36 -7.40 -14.54
CA MET A 44 2.72 -6.35 -15.50
C MET A 44 1.49 -5.70 -16.15
N THR A 45 0.27 -6.21 -15.92
CA THR A 45 -0.97 -5.61 -16.42
C THR A 45 -1.39 -4.37 -15.63
N ASP A 46 -2.10 -3.48 -16.30
CA ASP A 46 -2.80 -2.36 -15.66
C ASP A 46 -4.07 -2.86 -14.97
N VAL A 47 -4.34 -2.27 -13.81
CA VAL A 47 -5.51 -2.62 -13.00
C VAL A 47 -6.74 -1.89 -13.52
N ARG A 48 -7.88 -2.60 -13.59
CA ARG A 48 -9.16 -1.99 -13.94
C ARG A 48 -9.58 -0.98 -12.87
N ARG A 49 -9.95 0.23 -13.32
CA ARG A 49 -10.39 1.31 -12.43
C ARG A 49 -11.76 1.07 -11.79
N ASP A 50 -12.66 0.37 -12.47
CA ASP A 50 -14.01 0.11 -11.96
C ASP A 50 -13.95 -0.52 -10.57
N TRP A 51 -14.68 0.06 -9.62
CA TRP A 51 -14.75 -0.36 -8.21
C TRP A 51 -13.45 -0.25 -7.40
N ALA A 52 -12.36 0.28 -7.99
CA ALA A 52 -11.10 0.51 -7.29
C ALA A 52 -11.27 1.51 -6.12
N ASP A 53 -12.30 2.36 -6.18
CA ASP A 53 -12.71 3.23 -5.07
C ASP A 53 -13.08 2.46 -3.79
N LEU A 54 -13.55 1.22 -3.87
CA LEU A 54 -13.84 0.43 -2.66
C LEU A 54 -12.57 0.14 -1.86
N VAL A 55 -11.46 -0.16 -2.55
CA VAL A 55 -10.16 -0.40 -1.92
C VAL A 55 -9.62 0.90 -1.30
N LEU A 56 -9.81 2.03 -1.98
CA LEU A 56 -9.44 3.35 -1.45
C LEU A 56 -10.31 3.75 -0.25
N LEU A 57 -11.61 3.46 -0.28
CA LEU A 57 -12.52 3.67 0.83
C LEU A 57 -12.16 2.80 2.05
N ALA A 58 -11.74 1.55 1.84
CA ALA A 58 -11.21 0.71 2.91
C ALA A 58 -9.94 1.30 3.55
N CYS A 59 -9.12 2.03 2.77
CA CYS A 59 -7.95 2.73 3.31
C CYS A 59 -8.32 3.83 4.30
N TYR A 60 -9.50 4.46 4.20
CA TYR A 60 -9.96 5.43 5.22
C TYR A 60 -10.15 4.80 6.59
N ILE A 61 -10.60 3.54 6.66
CA ILE A 61 -10.70 2.80 7.93
C ILE A 61 -9.30 2.68 8.54
N ILE A 62 -8.32 2.24 7.74
CA ILE A 62 -6.92 2.07 8.17
C ILE A 62 -6.36 3.41 8.65
N THR A 63 -6.56 4.50 7.90
CA THR A 63 -6.13 5.84 8.30
C THR A 63 -6.72 6.23 9.65
N GLY A 64 -8.05 6.10 9.82
CA GLY A 64 -8.73 6.45 11.06
C GLY A 64 -8.17 5.68 12.25
N MET A 65 -7.93 4.37 12.08
CA MET A 65 -7.32 3.53 13.11
C MET A 65 -5.93 4.03 13.51
N LEU A 66 -5.07 4.30 12.53
CA LEU A 66 -3.70 4.74 12.75
C LEU A 66 -3.63 6.13 13.41
N ASP A 67 -4.43 7.10 12.94
CA ASP A 67 -4.42 8.45 13.51
C ASP A 67 -5.00 8.49 14.92
N SER A 68 -6.09 7.76 15.18
CA SER A 68 -6.70 7.67 16.52
C SER A 68 -5.72 7.06 17.53
N ALA A 69 -5.03 5.98 17.16
CA ALA A 69 -4.04 5.34 18.01
C ALA A 69 -2.78 6.22 18.18
N SER A 70 -2.34 6.90 17.13
CA SER A 70 -1.19 7.80 17.19
C SER A 70 -1.43 9.03 18.06
N ILE A 71 -2.61 9.65 17.98
CA ILE A 71 -2.97 10.78 18.82
C ILE A 71 -3.08 10.37 20.29
N SER A 72 -3.74 9.25 20.59
CA SER A 72 -3.89 8.79 21.97
C SER A 72 -2.55 8.40 22.61
N THR A 73 -1.61 7.85 21.82
CA THR A 73 -0.31 7.34 22.33
C THR A 73 0.79 8.40 22.33
N TRP A 74 0.88 9.18 21.26
CA TRP A 74 2.00 10.09 21.02
C TRP A 74 1.58 11.57 20.96
N GLY A 75 0.28 11.86 20.94
CA GLY A 75 -0.21 13.23 20.81
C GLY A 75 -0.04 13.83 19.40
N SER A 76 0.40 13.07 18.40
CA SER A 76 0.59 13.55 17.03
C SER A 76 -0.23 12.74 16.04
N PHE A 77 -0.74 13.41 15.00
CA PHE A 77 -1.27 12.72 13.83
C PHE A 77 -0.12 12.12 13.04
N VAL A 78 -0.40 11.06 12.29
CA VAL A 78 0.56 10.43 11.38
C VAL A 78 0.14 10.60 9.92
N SER A 79 -1.15 10.80 9.65
CA SER A 79 -1.66 11.05 8.30
C SER A 79 -2.11 12.51 8.09
N MET A 80 -2.72 13.14 9.09
CA MET A 80 -3.31 14.49 9.00
C MET A 80 -2.28 15.60 9.24
N GLN A 81 -1.65 16.09 8.16
CA GLN A 81 -0.52 17.02 8.30
C GLN A 81 -0.92 18.47 8.61
N THR A 82 -2.13 18.93 8.29
CA THR A 82 -2.56 20.32 8.56
C THR A 82 -2.43 20.69 10.04
N GLY A 83 -2.90 19.81 10.93
CA GLY A 83 -2.76 20.00 12.38
C GLY A 83 -1.30 19.93 12.85
N ASN A 84 -0.53 18.98 12.30
CA ASN A 84 0.89 18.85 12.62
C ASN A 84 1.70 20.09 12.22
N THR A 85 1.39 20.72 11.09
CA THR A 85 2.03 21.99 10.68
C THR A 85 1.77 23.09 11.71
N VAL A 86 0.55 23.20 12.23
CA VAL A 86 0.22 24.19 13.28
C VAL A 86 0.94 23.87 14.59
N TYR A 87 0.94 22.61 15.05
CA TYR A 87 1.66 22.21 16.26
C TYR A 87 3.16 22.41 16.15
N PHE A 88 3.74 22.17 14.97
CA PHE A 88 5.15 22.45 14.70
C PHE A 88 5.44 23.95 14.80
N GLY A 89 4.62 24.80 14.18
CA GLY A 89 4.77 26.25 14.25
C GLY A 89 4.61 26.81 15.67
N LEU A 90 3.62 26.32 16.43
CA LEU A 90 3.43 26.69 17.84
C LEU A 90 4.65 26.31 18.69
N GLY A 91 5.26 25.15 18.45
CA GLY A 91 6.48 24.75 19.14
C GLY A 91 7.71 25.57 18.76
N ILE A 92 7.81 26.07 17.53
CA ILE A 92 8.86 27.03 17.17
C ILE A 92 8.69 28.34 17.94
N ALA A 93 7.44 28.79 18.11
CA ALA A 93 7.13 30.01 18.86
C ALA A 93 7.31 29.85 20.38
N ALA A 94 6.99 28.66 20.93
CA ALA A 94 7.03 28.36 22.36
C ALA A 94 7.58 26.95 22.63
N PRO A 95 8.90 26.71 22.44
CA PRO A 95 9.50 25.36 22.42
C PRO A 95 9.46 24.61 23.74
N HIS A 96 9.29 25.32 24.87
CA HIS A 96 9.29 24.75 26.21
C HIS A 96 7.90 24.36 26.73
N GLU A 97 6.80 24.69 26.01
CA GLU A 97 5.43 24.41 26.48
C GLU A 97 5.00 22.96 26.28
N SER A 98 5.57 22.27 25.28
CA SER A 98 5.23 20.89 24.97
C SER A 98 6.29 20.24 24.10
N THR A 99 6.47 18.92 24.22
CA THR A 99 7.32 18.16 23.27
C THR A 99 6.55 17.70 22.02
N ARG A 100 5.24 18.00 21.94
CA ARG A 100 4.35 17.60 20.83
C ARG A 100 4.84 18.10 19.47
N TRP A 101 5.41 19.30 19.42
CA TRP A 101 5.85 19.90 18.16
C TRP A 101 6.99 19.10 17.51
N ILE A 102 7.86 18.47 18.29
CA ILE A 102 8.93 17.59 17.78
C ILE A 102 8.29 16.41 17.06
N LYS A 103 7.30 15.77 17.67
CA LYS A 103 6.56 14.62 17.11
C LYS A 103 5.79 15.01 15.86
N SER A 104 5.10 16.15 15.88
CA SER A 104 4.40 16.70 14.72
C SER A 104 5.36 17.08 13.59
N GLY A 105 6.53 17.63 13.91
CA GLY A 105 7.60 17.91 12.96
C GLY A 105 8.18 16.65 12.34
N THR A 106 8.43 15.61 13.13
CA THR A 106 8.84 14.28 12.65
C THR A 106 7.80 13.70 11.69
N SER A 107 6.52 13.71 12.07
CA SER A 107 5.44 13.24 11.19
C SER A 107 5.40 14.04 9.88
N LEU A 108 5.40 15.37 9.96
CA LEU A 108 5.32 16.24 8.79
C LEU A 108 6.50 16.01 7.84
N GLY A 109 7.73 16.01 8.37
CA GLY A 109 8.95 15.78 7.59
C GLY A 109 8.96 14.41 6.92
N CYS A 110 8.67 13.34 7.66
CA CYS A 110 8.64 11.99 7.10
C CYS A 110 7.51 11.79 6.10
N PHE A 111 6.34 12.42 6.30
CA PHE A 111 5.25 12.40 5.32
C PHE A 111 5.66 13.08 4.00
N CYS A 112 6.38 14.20 4.07
CA CYS A 112 6.92 14.88 2.88
C CYS A 112 7.95 14.02 2.14
N ILE A 113 8.91 13.42 2.87
CA ILE A 113 9.93 12.53 2.29
C ILE A 113 9.26 11.29 1.66
N GLY A 114 8.30 10.68 2.36
CA GLY A 114 7.50 9.57 1.84
C GLY A 114 6.76 9.97 0.56
N SER A 115 6.20 11.18 0.51
CA SER A 115 5.45 11.65 -0.66
C SER A 115 6.34 11.71 -1.89
N VAL A 116 7.59 12.16 -1.73
CA VAL A 116 8.61 12.13 -2.79
C VAL A 116 8.93 10.69 -3.18
N PHE A 117 9.17 9.81 -2.19
CA PHE A 117 9.49 8.41 -2.43
C PHE A 117 8.41 7.66 -3.21
N PHE A 118 7.16 7.65 -2.74
CA PHE A 118 6.06 6.95 -3.41
C PHE A 118 5.72 7.58 -4.76
N SER A 119 5.82 8.90 -4.88
CA SER A 119 5.63 9.57 -6.17
C SER A 119 6.72 9.18 -7.17
N SER A 120 7.98 9.11 -6.74
CA SER A 120 9.09 8.63 -7.56
C SER A 120 8.93 7.15 -7.92
N LEU A 121 8.49 6.31 -6.99
CA LEU A 121 8.22 4.89 -7.25
C LEU A 121 7.18 4.70 -8.36
N HIS A 122 6.07 5.45 -8.33
CA HIS A 122 5.05 5.39 -9.38
C HIS A 122 5.51 5.98 -10.72
N ARG A 123 6.44 6.95 -10.74
CA ARG A 123 6.98 7.55 -11.98
C ARG A 123 8.09 6.72 -12.63
N MET A 124 9.04 6.23 -11.83
CA MET A 124 10.28 5.62 -12.32
C MET A 124 10.05 4.23 -12.89
N PHE A 125 9.10 3.49 -12.32
CA PHE A 125 8.92 2.08 -12.60
C PHE A 125 7.75 1.75 -13.52
N SER A 126 7.05 2.75 -14.08
CA SER A 126 5.90 2.46 -14.91
C SER A 126 5.65 3.47 -16.05
N PRO A 127 5.40 2.98 -17.28
CA PRO A 127 4.75 3.78 -18.33
C PRO A 127 3.32 4.20 -17.95
N SER A 128 2.66 3.45 -17.05
CA SER A 128 1.30 3.71 -16.55
C SER A 128 1.24 3.62 -15.02
N PRO A 129 0.76 4.66 -14.31
CA PRO A 129 0.72 4.66 -12.84
C PRO A 129 -0.22 3.60 -12.24
N LYS A 130 -1.02 2.89 -13.07
CA LYS A 130 -2.00 1.86 -12.68
C LYS A 130 -1.46 0.43 -12.67
N ARG A 131 -0.17 0.24 -12.97
CA ARG A 131 0.41 -1.10 -13.12
C ARG A 131 0.31 -1.88 -11.82
N ARG A 132 -0.20 -3.11 -11.88
CA ARG A 132 -0.59 -3.91 -10.71
C ARG A 132 0.56 -4.12 -9.74
N TRP A 133 1.73 -4.50 -10.23
CA TRP A 133 2.89 -4.74 -9.38
C TRP A 133 3.33 -3.49 -8.63
N VAL A 134 3.20 -2.30 -9.22
CA VAL A 134 3.59 -1.03 -8.58
C VAL A 134 2.64 -0.71 -7.43
N LEU A 135 1.32 -0.90 -7.64
CA LEU A 135 0.33 -0.76 -6.58
C LEU A 135 0.57 -1.77 -5.46
N CYS A 136 0.81 -3.04 -5.80
CA CYS A 136 1.12 -4.09 -4.82
C CYS A 136 2.40 -3.76 -4.03
N ALA A 137 3.48 -3.39 -4.72
CA ALA A 137 4.75 -3.02 -4.10
C ALA A 137 4.58 -1.81 -3.17
N SER A 138 3.84 -0.78 -3.61
CA SER A 138 3.51 0.39 -2.79
C SER A 138 2.80 -0.02 -1.49
N PHE A 139 1.75 -0.82 -1.57
CA PHE A 139 1.01 -1.27 -0.38
C PHE A 139 1.79 -2.26 0.49
N VAL A 140 2.65 -3.11 -0.09
CA VAL A 140 3.58 -3.98 0.67
C VAL A 140 4.56 -3.14 1.46
N ILE A 141 5.21 -2.14 0.84
CA ILE A 141 6.13 -1.23 1.53
C ILE A 141 5.40 -0.51 2.67
N GLN A 142 4.18 -0.01 2.42
CA GLN A 142 3.39 0.61 3.47
C GLN A 142 3.07 -0.35 4.62
N MET A 143 2.69 -1.58 4.33
CA MET A 143 2.43 -2.63 5.32
C MET A 143 3.68 -2.93 6.16
N LEU A 144 4.85 -3.07 5.52
CA LEU A 144 6.11 -3.32 6.22
C LEU A 144 6.49 -2.18 7.17
N PHE A 145 6.26 -0.93 6.78
CA PHE A 145 6.48 0.22 7.68
C PHE A 145 5.54 0.22 8.88
N VAL A 146 4.25 -0.11 8.70
CA VAL A 146 3.31 -0.25 9.81
C VAL A 146 3.69 -1.44 10.72
N ALA A 147 4.08 -2.57 10.13
CA ALA A 147 4.53 -3.75 10.88
C ALA A 147 5.82 -3.48 11.66
N GLY A 148 6.77 -2.74 11.08
CA GLY A 148 7.99 -2.30 11.77
C GLY A 148 7.69 -1.40 12.96
N ALA A 149 6.78 -0.45 12.82
CA ALA A 149 6.31 0.37 13.94
C ALA A 149 5.61 -0.47 15.01
N ALA A 150 4.78 -1.44 14.61
CA ALA A 150 4.12 -2.39 15.51
C ALA A 150 5.15 -3.24 16.29
N ALA A 151 6.19 -3.73 15.61
CA ALA A 151 7.26 -4.52 16.21
C ALA A 151 8.06 -3.70 17.22
N ILE A 152 8.39 -2.43 16.94
CA ILE A 152 9.04 -1.54 17.90
C ILE A 152 8.18 -1.37 19.16
N LEU A 153 6.85 -1.22 19.01
CA LEU A 153 5.96 -1.08 20.16
C LEU A 153 5.77 -2.38 20.95
N THR A 154 5.84 -3.52 20.26
CA THR A 154 5.64 -4.85 20.86
C THR A 154 6.88 -5.34 21.59
N PHE A 155 8.06 -5.16 20.99
CA PHE A 155 9.32 -5.75 21.47
C PHE A 155 10.34 -4.72 21.95
N GLY A 156 10.11 -3.44 21.70
CA GLY A 156 10.99 -2.36 22.14
C GLY A 156 10.82 -2.00 23.62
N PRO A 157 11.63 -1.04 24.11
CA PRO A 157 11.59 -0.61 25.49
C PRO A 157 10.18 -0.14 25.89
N GLN A 158 9.64 -0.73 26.95
CA GLN A 158 8.33 -0.36 27.48
C GLN A 158 8.49 0.84 28.40
N SER A 159 7.93 1.98 28.01
CA SER A 159 7.72 3.14 28.87
C SER A 159 6.26 3.23 29.31
N ASP A 160 6.01 3.69 30.53
CA ASP A 160 4.65 3.89 31.03
C ASP A 160 3.84 4.80 30.08
N SER A 161 2.56 4.50 29.89
CA SER A 161 1.71 5.17 28.88
C SER A 161 1.66 6.69 29.03
N GLU A 162 1.69 7.20 30.27
CA GLU A 162 1.69 8.65 30.53
C GLU A 162 3.04 9.30 30.18
N SER A 163 4.16 8.63 30.48
CA SER A 163 5.49 9.12 30.11
C SER A 163 5.68 9.20 28.58
N ARG A 164 4.99 8.35 27.81
CA ARG A 164 5.13 8.27 26.35
C ARG A 164 4.58 9.48 25.59
N LYS A 165 3.62 10.20 26.17
CA LYS A 165 3.06 11.44 25.58
C LYS A 165 4.05 12.59 25.63
N GLU A 166 4.96 12.61 26.59
CA GLU A 166 6.01 13.64 26.70
C GLU A 166 7.36 13.16 26.19
N ALA A 167 7.63 11.84 26.21
CA ALA A 167 8.87 11.25 25.73
C ALA A 167 9.13 11.54 24.25
N ILE A 168 10.41 11.78 23.94
CA ILE A 168 10.94 12.02 22.59
C ILE A 168 12.00 10.99 22.20
N ASP A 169 12.03 9.86 22.89
CA ASP A 169 12.98 8.79 22.64
C ASP A 169 12.74 8.11 21.28
N TRP A 170 13.75 7.41 20.79
CA TRP A 170 13.67 6.70 19.51
C TRP A 170 12.48 5.72 19.41
N PRO A 171 12.03 5.00 20.47
CA PRO A 171 10.85 4.12 20.39
C PRO A 171 9.53 4.88 20.23
N VAL A 172 9.53 6.21 20.33
CA VAL A 172 8.40 7.09 20.03
C VAL A 172 8.55 7.70 18.65
N LEU A 173 9.70 8.32 18.35
CA LEU A 173 9.89 9.06 17.10
C LEU A 173 9.98 8.14 15.88
N VAL A 174 10.61 6.98 15.99
CA VAL A 174 10.77 6.06 14.84
C VAL A 174 9.41 5.50 14.40
N PRO A 175 8.53 4.96 15.27
CA PRO A 175 7.19 4.56 14.86
C PRO A 175 6.37 5.67 14.20
N ILE A 176 6.41 6.90 14.73
CA ILE A 176 5.76 8.06 14.11
C ILE A 176 6.32 8.30 12.70
N ALA A 177 7.64 8.29 12.55
CA ALA A 177 8.31 8.46 11.26
C ALA A 177 7.90 7.40 10.24
N LEU A 178 7.91 6.12 10.62
CA LEU A 178 7.55 5.00 9.73
C LEU A 178 6.08 5.09 9.29
N ILE A 179 5.16 5.35 10.23
CA ILE A 179 3.73 5.44 9.93
C ILE A 179 3.42 6.69 9.11
N ALA A 180 4.04 7.83 9.41
CA ALA A 180 3.84 9.06 8.65
C ALA A 180 4.40 8.95 7.23
N PHE A 181 5.60 8.37 7.09
CA PHE A 181 6.22 8.10 5.80
C PHE A 181 5.31 7.25 4.90
N GLN A 182 4.74 6.16 5.43
CA GLN A 182 3.86 5.30 4.62
C GLN A 182 2.48 5.90 4.34
N SER A 183 1.96 6.79 5.20
CA SER A 183 0.59 7.30 5.11
C SER A 183 0.34 8.06 3.80
N CYS A 184 1.35 8.74 3.27
CA CYS A 184 1.25 9.42 1.97
C CYS A 184 1.11 8.45 0.79
N GLY A 185 1.54 7.18 0.91
CA GLY A 185 1.50 6.20 -0.17
C GLY A 185 0.09 5.93 -0.67
N GLN A 186 -0.91 5.97 0.22
CA GLN A 186 -2.33 5.84 -0.14
C GLN A 186 -2.83 7.05 -0.94
N ALA A 187 -2.40 8.26 -0.56
CA ALA A 187 -2.74 9.48 -1.29
C ALA A 187 -2.15 9.46 -2.70
N ILE A 188 -0.91 9.00 -2.85
CA ILE A 188 -0.27 8.83 -4.17
C ILE A 188 -0.96 7.73 -4.98
N ALA A 189 -1.31 6.59 -4.38
CA ALA A 189 -2.05 5.52 -5.05
C ALA A 189 -3.44 5.99 -5.54
N SER A 190 -4.16 6.78 -4.73
CA SER A 190 -5.45 7.36 -5.11
C SER A 190 -5.31 8.28 -6.34
N ARG A 191 -4.27 9.11 -6.37
CA ARG A 191 -3.96 9.99 -7.52
C ARG A 191 -3.54 9.19 -8.75
N ALA A 192 -2.73 8.14 -8.58
CA ALA A 192 -2.35 7.21 -9.65
C ALA A 192 -3.56 6.55 -10.33
N LEU A 193 -4.60 6.22 -9.53
CA LEU A 193 -5.87 5.67 -10.00
C LEU A 193 -6.90 6.73 -10.44
N LYS A 194 -6.50 8.02 -10.48
CA LYS A 194 -7.35 9.18 -10.84
C LYS A 194 -8.57 9.38 -9.92
N TYR A 195 -8.50 8.91 -8.67
CA TYR A 195 -9.46 9.24 -7.62
C TYR A 195 -8.91 10.38 -6.76
N ASN A 196 -8.81 11.58 -7.34
CA ASN A 196 -8.13 12.71 -6.67
C ASN A 196 -8.81 13.16 -5.37
N ALA A 197 -10.11 12.88 -5.21
CA ALA A 197 -10.85 13.19 -3.99
C ALA A 197 -10.60 12.19 -2.84
N LEU A 198 -10.21 10.94 -3.12
CA LEU A 198 -10.16 9.84 -2.14
C LEU A 198 -8.76 9.58 -1.55
N THR A 199 -8.04 10.64 -1.23
CA THR A 199 -6.62 10.55 -0.81
C THR A 199 -6.36 9.83 0.51
N SER A 200 -7.40 9.55 1.31
CA SER A 200 -7.30 8.93 2.65
C SER A 200 -6.52 9.74 3.70
N VAL A 201 -6.13 11.00 3.41
CA VAL A 201 -5.31 11.84 4.32
C VAL A 201 -5.91 13.22 4.59
N VAL A 202 -6.76 13.74 3.69
CA VAL A 202 -7.42 15.04 3.85
C VAL A 202 -8.93 14.85 3.70
N LEU A 203 -9.69 15.20 4.74
CA LEU A 203 -11.15 15.18 4.74
C LEU A 203 -11.77 16.55 4.46
N THR A 204 -11.07 17.65 4.74
CA THR A 204 -11.66 19.00 4.62
C THR A 204 -12.17 19.28 3.21
N SER A 205 -11.38 18.97 2.18
CA SER A 205 -11.82 19.11 0.79
C SER A 205 -13.03 18.22 0.49
N ILE A 206 -13.09 17.00 1.05
CA ILE A 206 -14.23 16.09 0.86
C ILE A 206 -15.50 16.67 1.49
N TYR A 207 -15.42 17.24 2.69
CA TYR A 207 -16.55 17.92 3.31
C TYR A 207 -17.02 19.11 2.47
N CYS A 208 -16.11 19.97 2.04
CA CYS A 208 -16.44 21.11 1.16
C CYS A 208 -17.10 20.64 -0.14
N ASP A 209 -16.50 19.65 -0.81
CA ASP A 209 -17.01 19.08 -2.07
C ASP A 209 -18.35 18.35 -1.89
N LEU A 210 -18.59 17.73 -0.73
CA LEU A 210 -19.84 17.04 -0.43
C LEU A 210 -20.96 18.06 -0.18
N PHE A 211 -20.74 19.02 0.72
CA PHE A 211 -21.79 19.96 1.14
C PHE A 211 -22.02 21.09 0.13
N SER A 212 -21.16 21.25 -0.87
CA SER A 212 -21.37 22.13 -2.02
C SER A 212 -21.98 21.43 -3.25
N ASP A 213 -22.19 20.10 -3.20
CA ASP A 213 -22.77 19.35 -4.30
C ASP A 213 -24.26 19.75 -4.51
N ALA A 214 -24.58 20.36 -5.65
CA ALA A 214 -25.95 20.74 -5.99
C ALA A 214 -26.89 19.53 -6.12
N ALA A 215 -26.34 18.35 -6.41
CA ALA A 215 -27.04 17.08 -6.50
C ALA A 215 -26.87 16.23 -5.21
N LEU A 216 -26.66 16.88 -4.06
CA LEU A 216 -26.45 16.20 -2.76
C LEU A 216 -27.56 15.22 -2.40
N LEU A 217 -28.82 15.51 -2.75
CA LEU A 217 -29.98 14.65 -2.47
C LEU A 217 -30.42 13.79 -3.66
N ALA A 218 -29.70 13.84 -4.78
CA ALA A 218 -30.06 13.05 -5.96
C ALA A 218 -29.98 11.54 -5.64
N PRO A 219 -30.90 10.72 -6.20
CA PRO A 219 -30.96 9.30 -5.94
C PRO A 219 -29.73 8.55 -6.48
N HIS A 220 -29.14 9.03 -7.57
CA HIS A 220 -27.96 8.41 -8.18
C HIS A 220 -26.83 9.42 -8.37
N ASN A 221 -25.88 9.42 -7.44
CA ASN A 221 -24.67 10.22 -7.51
C ASN A 221 -23.50 9.42 -6.88
N PRO A 222 -22.79 8.59 -7.68
CA PRO A 222 -21.69 7.77 -7.17
C PRO A 222 -20.56 8.57 -6.55
N GLU A 223 -20.32 9.79 -7.04
CA GLU A 223 -19.27 10.67 -6.51
C GLU A 223 -19.64 11.20 -5.12
N ARG A 224 -20.87 11.70 -4.94
CA ARG A 224 -21.43 12.03 -3.62
C ARG A 224 -21.34 10.85 -2.68
N ASN A 225 -21.74 9.64 -3.12
CA ASN A 225 -21.71 8.45 -2.27
C ASN A 225 -20.29 8.14 -1.75
N ARG A 226 -19.27 8.30 -2.60
CA ARG A 226 -17.85 8.16 -2.19
C ARG A 226 -17.44 9.25 -1.19
N ARG A 227 -17.85 10.50 -1.43
CA ARG A 227 -17.58 11.65 -0.54
C ARG A 227 -18.28 11.53 0.82
N VAL A 228 -19.44 10.88 0.88
CA VAL A 228 -20.08 10.50 2.16
C VAL A 228 -19.33 9.34 2.82
N GLY A 229 -18.99 8.30 2.04
CA GLY A 229 -18.34 7.10 2.54
C GLY A 229 -16.97 7.37 3.18
N ALA A 230 -16.15 8.25 2.59
CA ALA A 230 -14.81 8.57 3.08
C ALA A 230 -14.76 9.03 4.55
N PRO A 231 -15.44 10.11 4.98
CA PRO A 231 -15.44 10.55 6.38
C PRO A 231 -16.11 9.54 7.31
N VAL A 232 -17.17 8.84 6.86
CA VAL A 232 -17.85 7.82 7.67
C VAL A 232 -16.92 6.64 7.96
N LEU A 233 -16.21 6.13 6.95
CA LEU A 233 -15.28 5.02 7.10
C LEU A 233 -14.05 5.42 7.91
N LEU A 234 -13.58 6.66 7.79
CA LEU A 234 -12.53 7.18 8.67
C LEU A 234 -12.99 7.24 10.12
N LEU A 235 -14.21 7.72 10.37
CA LEU A 235 -14.79 7.77 11.71
C LEU A 235 -14.92 6.36 12.30
N ILE A 236 -15.42 5.39 11.52
CA ILE A 236 -15.47 3.98 11.93
C ILE A 236 -14.06 3.47 12.29
N GLY A 237 -13.07 3.73 11.43
CA GLY A 237 -11.68 3.40 11.71
C GLY A 237 -11.16 4.04 13.00
N ALA A 238 -11.45 5.32 13.22
CA ALA A 238 -11.01 6.05 14.42
C ALA A 238 -11.65 5.49 15.70
N VAL A 239 -12.92 5.10 15.65
CA VAL A 239 -13.61 4.43 16.75
C VAL A 239 -12.97 3.06 17.02
N LEU A 240 -12.79 2.23 15.99
CA LEU A 240 -12.17 0.91 16.13
C LEU A 240 -10.74 1.01 16.68
N GLY A 241 -9.93 1.93 16.15
CA GLY A 241 -8.57 2.18 16.64
C GLY A 241 -8.55 2.68 18.08
N GLY A 242 -9.47 3.57 18.44
CA GLY A 242 -9.59 4.10 19.81
C GLY A 242 -10.09 3.08 20.83
N LEU A 243 -10.93 2.12 20.42
CA LEU A 243 -11.38 1.00 21.25
C LEU A 243 -10.27 -0.02 21.44
N LEU A 244 -9.60 -0.43 20.36
CA LEU A 244 -8.49 -1.37 20.40
C LEU A 244 -7.29 -0.82 21.18
N ALA A 245 -6.96 0.47 21.02
CA ALA A 245 -5.87 1.11 21.76
C ALA A 245 -6.08 1.12 23.29
N ARG A 246 -7.34 1.07 23.76
CA ARG A 246 -7.69 1.00 25.20
C ARG A 246 -7.85 -0.42 25.72
N SER A 247 -7.83 -1.41 24.84
CA SER A 247 -7.88 -2.81 25.23
C SER A 247 -6.50 -3.33 25.67
N ALA A 248 -6.44 -4.56 26.14
CA ALA A 248 -5.19 -5.19 26.60
C ALA A 248 -4.09 -5.27 25.52
N VAL A 249 -4.46 -5.26 24.23
CA VAL A 249 -3.46 -5.29 23.13
C VAL A 249 -2.84 -3.91 22.85
N GLY A 250 -3.44 -2.84 23.36
CA GLY A 250 -2.96 -1.47 23.23
C GLY A 250 -2.74 -0.99 21.79
N THR A 251 -1.95 0.07 21.65
CA THR A 251 -1.57 0.69 20.37
C THR A 251 -0.84 -0.29 19.44
N ALA A 252 -0.02 -1.19 20.00
CA ALA A 252 0.65 -2.22 19.22
C ALA A 252 -0.36 -3.12 18.47
N GLY A 253 -1.43 -3.53 19.14
CA GLY A 253 -2.53 -4.29 18.53
C GLY A 253 -3.22 -3.53 17.40
N VAL A 254 -3.41 -2.22 17.53
CA VAL A 254 -3.96 -1.39 16.44
C VAL A 254 -3.04 -1.41 15.22
N LEU A 255 -1.72 -1.26 15.43
CA LEU A 255 -0.75 -1.26 14.33
C LEU A 255 -0.66 -2.62 13.63
N TRP A 256 -0.66 -3.73 14.39
CA TRP A 256 -0.71 -5.08 13.80
C TRP A 256 -1.99 -5.31 13.00
N THR A 257 -3.14 -4.86 13.52
CA THR A 257 -4.41 -4.94 12.80
C THR A 257 -4.36 -4.13 11.51
N ALA A 258 -3.83 -2.90 11.56
CA ALA A 258 -3.66 -2.05 10.38
C ALA A 258 -2.70 -2.67 9.35
N ALA A 259 -1.62 -3.32 9.78
CA ALA A 259 -0.73 -4.07 8.90
C ALA A 259 -1.45 -5.24 8.21
N GLY A 260 -2.25 -6.00 8.97
CA GLY A 260 -3.10 -7.07 8.43
C GLY A 260 -4.11 -6.56 7.40
N LEU A 261 -4.79 -5.43 7.69
CA LEU A 261 -5.70 -4.80 6.74
C LEU A 261 -4.98 -4.32 5.46
N LYS A 262 -3.76 -3.78 5.56
CA LYS A 262 -2.96 -3.45 4.37
C LYS A 262 -2.55 -4.69 3.60
N LEU A 263 -2.26 -5.81 4.25
CA LEU A 263 -2.02 -7.08 3.57
C LEU A 263 -3.26 -7.53 2.77
N LEU A 264 -4.47 -7.38 3.33
CA LEU A 264 -5.71 -7.64 2.58
C LEU A 264 -5.86 -6.72 1.37
N VAL A 265 -5.45 -5.45 1.48
CA VAL A 265 -5.39 -4.53 0.33
C VAL A 265 -4.41 -5.00 -0.73
N VAL A 266 -3.22 -5.48 -0.35
CA VAL A 266 -2.24 -6.08 -1.30
C VAL A 266 -2.86 -7.28 -2.01
N VAL A 267 -3.46 -8.21 -1.26
CA VAL A 267 -4.12 -9.40 -1.84
C VAL A 267 -5.25 -8.98 -2.78
N SER A 268 -6.02 -7.96 -2.40
CA SER A 268 -7.10 -7.41 -3.25
C SER A 268 -6.55 -6.90 -4.58
N TRP A 269 -5.41 -6.19 -4.58
CA TRP A 269 -4.76 -5.74 -5.82
C TRP A 269 -4.18 -6.88 -6.65
N LEU A 270 -3.60 -7.90 -6.00
CA LEU A 270 -3.07 -9.08 -6.70
C LEU A 270 -4.17 -9.83 -7.47
N LEU A 271 -5.34 -9.96 -6.85
CA LEU A 271 -6.51 -10.64 -7.42
C LEU A 271 -7.38 -9.72 -8.29
N TRP A 272 -7.08 -8.41 -8.34
CA TRP A 272 -7.93 -7.45 -9.03
C TRP A 272 -7.97 -7.71 -10.55
N PRO A 273 -9.11 -7.51 -11.21
CA PRO A 273 -9.20 -7.69 -12.65
C PRO A 273 -8.24 -6.78 -13.43
N ALA A 274 -7.57 -7.35 -14.43
CA ALA A 274 -6.81 -6.56 -15.39
C ALA A 274 -7.75 -5.68 -16.23
N GLU A 275 -7.25 -4.51 -16.62
CA GLU A 275 -7.84 -3.71 -17.68
C GLU A 275 -7.82 -4.54 -18.98
N LYS A 276 -8.99 -4.74 -19.60
CA LYS A 276 -9.04 -5.43 -20.88
C LYS A 276 -8.37 -4.51 -21.90
N GLY A 277 -7.33 -5.00 -22.57
CA GLY A 277 -6.78 -4.30 -23.73
C GLY A 277 -7.89 -4.01 -24.71
N GLN A 278 -8.02 -2.75 -25.12
CA GLN A 278 -8.80 -2.38 -26.30
C GLN A 278 -8.15 -2.97 -27.54
#